data_AF-A0A920SWY8-F1
#
_entry.id   AF-A0A920SWY8-F1
#
_cell.length_a   1.000
_cell.length_b   1.000
_cell.length_c   1.000
_cell.angle_alpha   90.00
_cell.angle_beta   90.00
_cell.angle_gamma   90.00
#
_symmetry.space_group_name_H-M   'P 1'
#
loop_
_entity.id
_entity.type
_entity.pdbx_description
1 polymer ?
#
loop_
_entity_poly.entity_id
_entity_poly.type
_entity_poly.pdbx_seq_one_letter_code
_entity_poly.pdbx_strand_id
1 'polypeptide(L)'
;MVRPRPINPVKVAIVVFFPDPPPPGEVPNCAEAGVIGALPGLVGSIQALEVVKLAMGVGETLTSRMLLIDALTMDFREIKFPANPECKLCGDNPEVTELIDYEIFCGILPPAPIEEQIVSAV
;
A
#
# COMPACT_ATOMS: atom_id res chain seq x y z
N MET A 1 11.21 -15.65 -26.64
CA MET A 1 10.05 -16.14 -25.88
C MET A 1 10.39 -16.04 -24.39
N VAL A 2 10.06 -14.90 -23.76
CA VAL A 2 10.32 -14.66 -22.34
C VAL A 2 9.33 -15.54 -21.57
N ARG A 3 9.83 -16.52 -20.81
CA ARG A 3 8.96 -17.26 -19.89
C ARG A 3 8.65 -16.33 -18.72
N PRO A 4 7.38 -16.00 -18.42
CA PRO A 4 7.06 -15.21 -17.25
C PRO A 4 7.57 -15.95 -16.01
N ARG A 5 8.40 -15.28 -15.19
CA ARG A 5 8.76 -15.80 -13.88
C ARG A 5 7.50 -15.78 -13.01
N PRO A 6 7.22 -16.83 -12.20
CA PRO A 6 6.07 -16.84 -11.31
C PRO A 6 6.16 -15.62 -10.38
N ILE A 7 5.10 -14.83 -10.35
CA ILE A 7 4.96 -13.70 -9.42
C ILE A 7 4.89 -14.31 -8.03
N ASN A 8 5.97 -14.23 -7.28
CA ASN A 8 6.01 -14.73 -5.91
C ASN A 8 5.02 -13.88 -5.09
N PRO A 9 4.14 -14.49 -4.27
CA PRO A 9 3.17 -13.72 -3.50
C PRO A 9 3.90 -12.75 -2.57
N VAL A 10 3.49 -11.49 -2.59
CA VAL A 10 4.09 -10.43 -1.78
C VAL A 10 3.72 -10.69 -0.31
N LYS A 11 4.63 -11.30 0.44
CA LYS A 11 4.49 -11.56 1.90
C LYS A 11 4.93 -10.39 2.79
N VAL A 12 4.98 -9.18 2.24
CA VAL A 12 5.36 -7.97 2.98
C VAL A 12 4.24 -6.96 2.80
N ALA A 13 3.50 -6.69 3.88
CA ALA A 13 2.42 -5.73 3.90
C ALA A 13 2.78 -4.49 4.73
N ILE A 14 2.16 -3.36 4.41
CA ILE A 14 2.39 -2.08 5.10
C ILE A 14 2.06 -2.15 6.61
N VAL A 15 1.15 -3.05 7.01
CA VAL A 15 0.77 -3.35 8.41
C VAL A 15 1.96 -3.82 9.26
N VAL A 16 3.01 -4.36 8.65
CA VAL A 16 4.25 -4.71 9.37
C VAL A 16 4.94 -3.48 9.95
N PHE A 17 4.76 -2.31 9.34
CA PHE A 17 5.38 -1.06 9.77
C PHE A 17 4.39 -0.14 10.50
N PHE A 18 3.15 -0.07 10.00
CA PHE A 18 2.07 0.73 10.57
C PHE A 18 0.93 -0.20 10.98
N PRO A 19 1.01 -0.85 12.15
CA PRO A 19 0.01 -1.83 12.59
C PRO A 19 -1.35 -1.17 12.87
N ASP A 20 -1.32 0.07 13.36
CA ASP A 20 -2.50 0.86 13.68
C ASP A 20 -2.56 2.10 12.77
N PRO A 21 -3.73 2.44 12.22
CA PRO A 21 -3.89 3.69 11.48
C PRO A 21 -3.69 4.89 12.40
N PRO A 22 -3.17 6.02 11.89
CA PRO A 22 -3.07 7.23 12.67
C PRO A 22 -4.47 7.76 13.04
N PRO A 23 -4.66 8.27 14.27
CA PRO A 23 -5.88 8.97 14.69
C PRO A 23 -6.33 10.06 13.70
N PRO A 24 -7.66 10.31 13.58
CA PRO A 24 -8.17 11.39 12.75
C PRO A 24 -7.57 12.75 13.14
N GLY A 25 -7.06 13.49 12.15
CA GLY A 25 -6.47 14.81 12.36
C GLY A 25 -5.01 14.82 12.86
N GLU A 26 -4.38 13.67 13.08
CA GLU A 26 -2.97 13.60 13.50
C GLU A 26 -1.98 13.94 12.36
N VAL A 27 -2.37 13.65 11.12
CA VAL A 27 -1.53 13.83 9.93
C VAL A 27 -2.14 14.90 9.03
N PRO A 28 -1.41 15.97 8.68
CA PRO A 28 -1.91 16.99 7.77
C PRO A 28 -2.13 16.39 6.37
N ASN A 29 -3.17 16.86 5.68
CA ASN A 29 -3.37 16.48 4.29
C ASN A 29 -2.34 17.17 3.36
N CYS A 30 -2.25 16.74 2.10
CA CYS A 30 -1.28 17.31 1.15
C CYS A 30 -1.46 18.83 0.91
N ALA A 31 -2.66 19.36 1.09
CA ALA A 31 -2.92 20.80 0.94
C ALA A 31 -2.42 21.61 2.15
N GLU A 32 -2.39 21.00 3.33
CA GLU A 32 -1.90 21.59 4.58
C GLU A 32 -0.37 21.45 4.73
N ALA A 33 0.17 20.28 4.40
CA ALA A 33 1.60 20.00 4.50
C ALA A 33 2.43 20.64 3.37
N GLY A 34 1.82 20.81 2.19
CA GLY A 34 2.49 21.23 0.96
C GLY A 34 3.33 20.10 0.34
N VAL A 35 3.30 19.97 -0.98
CA VAL A 35 4.10 18.99 -1.73
C VAL A 35 4.74 19.64 -2.95
N ILE A 36 6.02 19.36 -3.18
CA ILE A 36 6.72 19.78 -4.40
C ILE A 36 6.16 18.95 -5.56
N GLY A 37 5.40 19.54 -6.48
CA GLY A 37 4.69 18.80 -7.54
C GLY A 37 5.57 17.91 -8.43
N ALA A 38 6.87 18.21 -8.54
CA ALA A 38 7.83 17.34 -9.22
C ALA A 38 8.04 15.98 -8.51
N LEU A 39 7.91 15.93 -7.18
CA LEU A 39 8.11 14.72 -6.38
C LEU A 39 7.06 13.63 -6.65
N PRO A 40 5.74 13.88 -6.61
CA PRO A 40 4.75 12.87 -7.00
C PRO A 40 4.88 12.49 -8.48
N GLY A 41 5.34 13.39 -9.36
CA GLY A 41 5.65 13.05 -10.76
C GLY A 41 6.80 12.04 -10.89
N LEU A 42 7.87 12.23 -10.10
CA LEU A 42 8.99 11.28 -10.00
C LEU A 42 8.53 9.92 -9.45
N VAL A 43 7.82 9.94 -8.32
CA VAL A 43 7.32 8.72 -7.65
C VAL A 43 6.36 7.95 -8.58
N GLY A 44 5.42 8.64 -9.23
CA GLY A 44 4.48 8.02 -10.17
C GLY A 44 5.19 7.39 -11.38
N SER A 45 6.24 8.03 -11.88
CA SER A 45 7.05 7.47 -12.98
C SER A 45 7.78 6.19 -12.56
N ILE A 46 8.32 6.15 -11.34
CA ILE A 46 8.94 4.95 -10.76
C ILE A 46 7.90 3.83 -10.61
N GLN A 47 6.72 4.14 -10.06
CA GLN A 47 5.62 3.17 -9.93
C GLN A 47 5.17 2.61 -11.27
N ALA A 48 5.02 3.45 -12.29
CA ALA A 48 4.66 3.01 -13.64
C ALA A 48 5.70 2.05 -14.24
N LEU A 49 6.99 2.32 -14.03
CA LEU A 49 8.06 1.43 -14.46
C LEU A 49 8.06 0.09 -13.73
N GLU A 50 7.74 0.05 -12.43
CA GLU A 50 7.56 -1.21 -11.71
C GLU A 50 6.41 -2.04 -12.29
N VAL A 51 5.29 -1.40 -12.63
CA VAL A 51 4.16 -2.07 -13.30
C VAL A 51 4.58 -2.68 -14.63
N VAL A 52 5.34 -1.94 -15.45
CA VAL A 52 5.85 -2.47 -16.73
C VAL A 52 6.76 -3.68 -16.51
N LYS A 53 7.68 -3.63 -15.54
CA LYS A 53 8.56 -4.76 -15.21
C LYS A 53 7.76 -5.99 -14.78
N LEU A 54 6.76 -5.80 -13.92
CA LEU A 54 5.87 -6.87 -13.46
C LEU A 54 5.08 -7.47 -14.62
N ALA A 55 4.44 -6.63 -15.46
CA ALA A 55 3.62 -7.08 -16.59
C ALA A 55 4.44 -7.88 -17.63
N MET A 56 5.69 -7.49 -17.84
CA MET A 56 6.58 -8.14 -18.81
C MET A 56 7.38 -9.29 -18.20
N GLY A 57 7.41 -9.43 -16.86
CA GLY A 57 8.23 -10.41 -16.15
C GLY A 57 9.74 -10.19 -16.34
N VAL A 58 10.17 -8.94 -16.52
CA VAL A 58 11.58 -8.58 -16.81
C VAL A 58 12.21 -7.73 -15.71
N GLY A 59 13.54 -7.74 -15.65
CA GLY A 59 14.30 -6.96 -14.68
C GLY A 59 14.15 -7.47 -13.24
N GLU A 60 14.56 -6.62 -12.29
CA GLU A 60 14.38 -6.83 -10.86
C GLU A 60 13.42 -5.76 -10.31
N THR A 61 12.34 -6.17 -9.67
CA THR A 61 11.28 -5.27 -9.16
C THR A 61 11.57 -4.83 -7.74
N LEU A 62 11.04 -3.68 -7.33
CA LEU A 62 11.10 -3.16 -5.96
C LEU A 62 10.21 -3.95 -4.98
N THR A 63 9.71 -5.12 -5.36
CA THR A 63 8.93 -6.00 -4.47
C THR A 63 9.71 -6.31 -3.19
N SER A 64 9.03 -6.24 -2.04
CA SER A 64 9.63 -6.41 -0.70
C SER A 64 10.74 -5.41 -0.36
N ARG A 65 10.76 -4.27 -1.05
CA ARG A 65 11.68 -3.15 -0.80
C ARG A 65 10.88 -1.86 -0.64
N MET A 66 11.39 -0.96 0.18
CA MET A 66 10.92 0.43 0.26
C MET A 66 11.99 1.33 -0.30
N LEU A 67 11.59 2.17 -1.24
CA LEU A 67 12.43 3.21 -1.80
C LEU A 67 12.16 4.51 -1.05
N LEU A 68 13.17 5.00 -0.33
CA LEU A 68 13.17 6.33 0.25
C LEU A 68 13.85 7.29 -0.73
N ILE A 69 13.20 8.43 -0.97
CA ILE A 69 13.70 9.49 -1.84
C ILE A 69 13.85 10.73 -0.97
N ASP A 70 15.09 11.15 -0.73
CA ASP A 70 15.38 12.47 -0.17
C ASP A 70 15.46 13.46 -1.34
N ALA A 71 14.43 14.30 -1.48
CA ALA A 71 14.36 15.26 -2.57
C ALA A 71 15.35 16.45 -2.42
N LEU A 72 15.88 16.69 -1.22
CA LEU A 72 16.79 17.80 -0.96
C LEU A 72 18.22 17.42 -1.38
N THR A 73 18.67 16.21 -1.03
CA THR A 73 20.00 15.70 -1.42
C THR A 73 19.99 14.89 -2.70
N MET A 74 18.80 14.52 -3.20
CA MET A 74 18.59 13.59 -4.31
C MET A 74 19.16 12.19 -4.05
N ASP A 75 19.13 11.76 -2.78
CA ASP A 75 19.53 10.42 -2.39
C ASP A 75 18.38 9.41 -2.51
N PHE A 76 18.71 8.24 -3.07
CA PHE A 76 17.80 7.10 -3.16
C PHE A 76 18.32 6.00 -2.24
N ARG A 77 17.49 5.59 -1.28
CA ARG A 77 17.83 4.53 -0.32
C ARG A 77 16.81 3.41 -0.41
N GLU A 78 17.30 2.21 -0.65
CA GLU A 78 16.48 1.01 -0.60
C GLU A 78 16.59 0.34 0.76
N ILE A 79 15.44 0.09 1.39
CA ILE A 79 15.33 -0.72 2.60
C ILE A 79 14.66 -2.03 2.22
N LYS A 80 15.34 -3.15 2.50
CA LYS A 80 14.78 -4.50 2.29
C LYS A 80 13.99 -4.90 3.51
N PHE A 81 12.79 -5.45 3.29
CA PHE A 81 11.95 -5.96 4.36
C PHE A 81 11.81 -7.47 4.27
N PRO A 82 12.21 -8.20 5.33
CA PRO A 82 11.91 -9.62 5.40
C PRO A 82 10.41 -9.84 5.60
N ALA A 83 9.89 -10.92 5.04
CA ALA A 83 8.55 -11.38 5.39
C ALA A 83 8.49 -11.68 6.90
N ASN A 84 7.39 -11.30 7.54
CA ASN A 84 7.13 -11.65 8.94
C ASN A 84 6.05 -12.76 8.99
N PRO A 85 6.39 -13.99 9.42
CA PRO A 85 5.43 -15.09 9.55
C PRO A 85 4.25 -14.78 10.48
N GLU A 86 4.45 -13.90 11.46
CA GLU A 86 3.43 -13.49 12.44
C GLU A 86 2.66 -12.23 12.00
N CYS A 87 2.82 -11.77 10.76
CA CYS A 87 2.08 -10.62 10.26
C CYS A 87 0.57 -10.93 10.20
N LYS A 88 -0.23 -10.09 10.86
CA LYS A 88 -1.70 -10.20 10.89
C LYS A 88 -2.38 -10.14 9.51
N LEU A 89 -1.69 -9.65 8.47
CA LEU A 89 -2.23 -9.52 7.11
C LEU A 89 -1.61 -10.52 6.12
N CYS A 90 -0.28 -10.68 6.12
CA CYS A 90 0.42 -11.49 5.12
C CYS A 90 1.30 -12.61 5.71
N GLY A 91 1.12 -12.90 7.00
CA GLY A 91 1.76 -14.01 7.72
C GLY A 91 1.15 -15.36 7.38
N ASP A 92 1.61 -16.42 8.06
CA ASP A 92 1.15 -17.78 7.77
C ASP A 92 -0.24 -18.08 8.37
N ASN A 93 -0.71 -17.26 9.31
CA ASN A 93 -2.06 -17.29 9.87
C ASN A 93 -2.65 -15.87 9.95
N PRO A 94 -3.19 -15.32 8.84
CA PRO A 94 -3.68 -13.95 8.80
C PRO A 94 -4.98 -13.77 9.61
N GLU A 95 -5.04 -12.70 10.38
CA GLU A 95 -6.21 -12.28 11.17
C GLU A 95 -7.07 -11.26 10.40
N VAL A 96 -6.42 -10.40 9.59
CA VAL A 96 -7.09 -9.41 8.74
C VAL A 96 -7.49 -10.08 7.43
N THR A 97 -8.77 -10.40 7.31
CA THR A 97 -9.32 -11.16 6.16
C THR A 97 -10.32 -10.35 5.33
N GLU A 98 -10.78 -9.22 5.86
CA GLU A 98 -11.73 -8.32 5.22
C GLU A 98 -11.27 -6.86 5.32
N LEU A 99 -11.75 -6.04 4.40
CA LEU A 99 -11.45 -4.61 4.38
C LEU A 99 -12.41 -3.87 5.32
N ILE A 100 -11.87 -2.97 6.13
CA ILE A 100 -12.66 -2.02 6.90
C ILE A 100 -13.13 -0.87 5.99
N ASP A 101 -14.34 -0.38 6.21
CA ASP A 101 -14.83 0.82 5.54
C ASP A 101 -14.17 2.05 6.17
N TYR A 102 -13.20 2.61 5.44
CA TYR A 102 -12.38 3.71 5.93
C TYR A 102 -13.16 5.03 6.02
N GLU A 103 -14.22 5.21 5.22
CA GLU A 103 -15.04 6.42 5.24
C GLU A 103 -15.92 6.45 6.49
N ILE A 104 -16.44 5.29 6.90
CA ILE A 104 -17.16 5.12 8.17
C ILE A 104 -16.18 5.20 9.35
N PHE A 105 -15.03 4.51 9.26
CA PHE A 105 -14.01 4.49 10.33
C PHE A 105 -13.42 5.89 10.61
N CYS A 106 -13.15 6.67 9.56
CA CYS A 106 -12.67 8.04 9.69
C CYS A 106 -13.78 9.07 9.94
N GLY A 107 -15.05 8.65 10.07
CA GLY A 107 -16.18 9.54 10.34
C GLY A 107 -16.50 10.52 9.21
N ILE A 108 -16.09 10.21 7.98
CA ILE A 108 -16.38 10.99 6.78
C ILE A 108 -17.84 10.80 6.35
N LEU A 109 -18.37 9.59 6.54
CA LEU A 109 -19.78 9.27 6.34
C LEU A 109 -20.40 8.70 7.62
N PRO A 110 -21.69 9.00 7.91
CA PRO A 110 -22.41 8.26 8.92
C PRO A 110 -22.50 6.78 8.50
N PRO A 111 -22.44 5.82 9.45
CA PRO A 111 -22.60 4.40 9.11
C PRO A 111 -23.93 4.19 8.40
N ALA A 112 -23.91 3.45 7.28
CA ALA A 112 -25.11 3.15 6.51
C ALA A 112 -26.16 2.45 7.41
N PRO A 113 -27.46 2.77 7.26
CA PRO A 113 -28.53 2.02 7.92
C PRO A 113 -28.46 0.54 7.52
N ILE A 114 -28.77 -0.36 8.45
CA ILE A 114 -28.64 -1.84 8.35
C ILE A 114 -29.56 -2.46 7.26
N GLU A 115 -30.25 -1.67 6.43
CA GLU A 115 -31.33 -2.14 5.56
C GLU A 115 -30.90 -2.70 4.18
N GLU A 116 -29.62 -2.62 3.79
CA GLU A 116 -29.17 -3.17 2.50
C GLU A 116 -28.74 -4.66 2.53
N GLN A 117 -28.68 -5.31 3.70
CA GLN A 117 -28.30 -6.74 3.80
C GLN A 117 -29.47 -7.73 3.62
N ILE A 118 -30.74 -7.28 3.55
CA ILE A 118 -31.91 -8.19 3.48
C ILE A 118 -32.46 -8.36 2.05
N VAL A 119 -32.19 -7.45 1.10
CA VAL A 119 -32.86 -7.47 -0.23
C VAL A 119 -32.23 -8.46 -1.24
N SER A 120 -31.09 -9.08 -0.93
CA SER A 120 -30.50 -10.13 -1.80
C SER A 120 -30.95 -11.56 -1.43
N ALA A 121 -31.79 -11.70 -0.40
CA ALA A 121 -32.24 -13.01 0.11
C ALA A 121 -33.76 -13.28 -0.05
N VAL A 122 -34.48 -12.50 -0.86
CA VAL A 122 -35.86 -12.80 -1.28
C VAL A 122 -36.00 -12.73 -2.79
#